data_AF-W6NUS5-F1
#
_entry.id   AF-W6NUS5-F1
#
_cell.length_a   1.000
_cell.length_b   1.000
_cell.length_c   1.000
_cell.angle_alpha   90.00
_cell.angle_beta   90.00
_cell.angle_gamma   90.00
#
_symmetry.space_group_name_H-M   'P 1'
#
loop_
_entity.id
_entity.type
_entity.pdbx_description
1 polymer ?
#
loop_
_entity_poly.entity_id
_entity_poly.type
_entity_poly.pdbx_seq_one_letter_code
_entity_poly.pdbx_strand_id
1 'polypeptide(L)' 'VGSIEPFIRLHHNCQVSKPGCMRIGDYVVPQDKIGGLYDMTYVTLDIVVAGEKEKC' A
#
# COMPACT_ATOMS: atom_id res chain seq x y z
N VAL A 1 -4.17 23.36 -14.36
CA VAL A 1 -3.83 23.23 -12.91
C VAL A 1 -4.20 21.81 -12.51
N GLY A 2 -3.27 21.04 -11.91
CA GLY A 2 -3.45 19.61 -11.61
C GLY A 2 -4.10 19.35 -10.25
N SER A 3 -4.70 18.17 -10.08
CA SER A 3 -5.21 17.66 -8.80
C SER A 3 -4.14 16.83 -8.08
N ILE A 4 -4.10 16.94 -6.74
CA ILE A 4 -3.27 16.07 -5.90
C ILE A 4 -4.06 14.80 -5.62
N GLU A 5 -3.50 13.64 -5.97
CA GLU A 5 -4.11 12.32 -5.76
C GLU A 5 -3.34 11.56 -4.66
N PRO A 6 -3.89 11.46 -3.44
CA PRO A 6 -3.20 10.81 -2.33
C PRO A 6 -3.22 9.28 -2.47
N PHE A 7 -2.15 8.66 -1.99
CA PHE A 7 -2.02 7.22 -1.84
C PHE A 7 -1.27 6.89 -0.56
N ILE A 8 -1.46 5.67 -0.06
CA ILE A 8 -0.72 5.09 1.06
C ILE A 8 0.28 4.09 0.50
N ARG A 9 1.55 4.23 0.87
CA ARG A 9 2.59 3.26 0.56
C ARG A 9 2.96 2.45 1.80
N LEU A 10 2.77 1.14 1.73
CA LEU A 10 3.16 0.22 2.79
C LEU A 10 4.50 -0.42 2.44
N HIS A 11 5.42 -0.42 3.40
CA HIS A 11 6.67 -1.16 3.35
C HIS A 11 6.62 -2.24 4.45
N HIS A 12 6.59 -3.51 4.07
CA HIS A 12 6.50 -4.63 5.02
C HIS A 12 7.38 -5.81 4.58
N ASN A 13 7.58 -6.79 5.46
CA ASN A 13 8.42 -7.97 5.22
C ASN A 13 7.62 -9.29 5.17
N CYS A 14 6.29 -9.23 5.12
CA CYS A 14 5.45 -10.42 4.99
C CYS A 14 5.57 -11.01 3.59
N GLN A 15 5.56 -12.35 3.47
CA GLN A 15 5.61 -13.11 2.21
C GLN A 15 6.80 -12.78 1.28
N VAL A 16 7.90 -12.22 1.78
CA VAL A 16 9.05 -11.83 0.93
C VAL A 16 9.85 -13.06 0.47
N SER A 17 10.52 -12.98 -0.68
CA SER A 17 11.25 -14.12 -1.25
C SER A 17 12.41 -14.62 -0.39
N LYS A 18 13.05 -13.71 0.37
CA LYS A 18 14.16 -14.01 1.27
C LYS A 18 14.24 -13.02 2.44
N PRO A 19 14.89 -13.40 3.57
CA PRO A 19 15.13 -12.49 4.67
C PRO A 19 15.88 -11.22 4.21
N GLY A 20 15.50 -10.07 4.78
CA GLY A 20 16.10 -8.77 4.46
C GLY A 20 15.46 -8.02 3.29
N CYS A 21 14.55 -8.65 2.54
CA CYS A 21 13.75 -7.96 1.53
C CYS A 21 12.53 -7.27 2.14
N MET A 22 12.01 -6.29 1.42
CA MET A 22 10.79 -5.56 1.75
C MET A 22 9.83 -5.61 0.57
N ARG A 23 8.56 -5.94 0.82
CA ARG A 23 7.48 -5.74 -0.11
C ARG A 23 6.89 -4.33 0.04
N ILE A 24 6.59 -3.73 -1.11
CA ILE A 24 6.11 -2.37 -1.25
C ILE A 24 4.81 -2.40 -2.06
N GLY A 25 3.73 -1.92 -1.46
CA GLY A 25 2.40 -1.82 -2.08
C GLY A 25 1.82 -0.42 -1.93
N ASP A 26 1.14 0.06 -2.99
CA ASP A 26 0.48 1.37 -3.04
C ASP A 26 -1.05 1.21 -3.04
N TYR A 27 -1.73 1.94 -2.16
CA TYR A 27 -3.18 1.93 -2.01
C TYR A 27 -3.74 3.33 -2.28
N VAL A 28 -4.62 3.44 -3.27
CA VAL A 28 -5.27 4.71 -3.62
C VAL A 28 -6.20 5.13 -2.48
N VAL A 29 -6.09 6.39 -2.04
CA VAL A 29 -7.03 6.97 -1.08
C VAL A 29 -8.20 7.57 -1.88
N PRO A 30 -9.45 7.10 -1.68
CA PRO A 30 -10.60 7.67 -2.38
C PRO A 30 -10.76 9.16 -2.10
N GLN A 31 -11.07 9.95 -3.14
CA GLN A 31 -11.13 11.41 -3.03
C GLN A 31 -12.19 11.89 -2.03
N ASP A 32 -13.29 11.16 -1.88
CA ASP A 32 -14.38 11.46 -0.95
C ASP A 32 -13.99 11.25 0.53
N LYS A 33 -12.81 10.67 0.79
CA LYS A 33 -12.27 10.47 2.15
C LYS A 33 -11.21 11.50 2.55
N ILE A 34 -10.82 12.39 1.64
CA ILE A 34 -9.83 13.43 1.92
C ILE A 34 -10.39 14.43 2.94
N GLY A 35 -9.63 14.71 3.99
CA GLY A 35 -10.03 15.61 5.08
C GLY A 35 -10.90 14.96 6.15
N GLY A 36 -11.17 13.65 6.06
CA GLY A 36 -11.90 12.88 7.06
C GLY A 36 -11.11 11.66 7.56
N LEU A 37 -11.82 10.74 8.23
CA LEU A 37 -11.30 9.44 8.59
C LEU A 37 -11.64 8.43 7.48
N TYR A 38 -10.62 7.77 6.95
CA TYR A 38 -10.79 6.63 6.06
C TYR A 38 -10.51 5.34 6.81
N ASP A 39 -11.56 4.60 7.16
CA ASP A 39 -11.42 3.25 7.69
C ASP A 39 -11.15 2.27 6.53
N MET A 40 -9.89 1.82 6.42
CA MET A 40 -9.46 0.86 5.40
C MET A 40 -9.79 -0.59 5.75
N THR A 41 -10.42 -0.84 6.90
CA THR A 41 -10.72 -2.17 7.42
C THR A 41 -9.44 -3.03 7.58
N TYR A 42 -9.38 -4.20 6.95
CA TYR A 42 -8.23 -5.08 6.95
C TYR A 42 -7.42 -4.94 5.66
N VAL A 43 -6.11 -4.76 5.81
CA VAL A 43 -5.15 -4.82 4.71
C VAL A 43 -4.36 -6.12 4.84
N THR A 44 -4.60 -7.06 3.92
CA THR A 44 -3.94 -8.38 3.91
C THR A 44 -2.53 -8.26 3.36
N LEU A 45 -1.53 -8.30 4.23
CA LEU A 45 -0.10 -8.23 3.86
C LEU A 45 0.52 -9.61 3.56
N ASP A 46 -0.22 -10.66 3.82
CA ASP A 46 0.17 -12.07 3.72
C ASP A 46 -0.27 -12.74 2.41
N ILE A 47 -0.84 -11.97 1.47
CA ILE A 47 -1.20 -12.42 0.12
C ILE A 47 -0.56 -11.45 -0.86
N VAL A 48 0.15 -11.97 -1.86
CA VAL A 48 0.74 -11.14 -2.92
C VAL A 48 -0.37 -10.67 -3.86
N VAL A 49 -0.52 -9.35 -3.98
CA VAL A 49 -1.51 -8.73 -4.87
C VAL A 49 -0.86 -8.04 -6.06
N ALA A 50 -1.65 -7.80 -7.11
CA ALA A 50 -1.14 -7.18 -8.34
C ALA A 50 -0.63 -5.75 -8.08
N GLY A 51 0.55 -5.43 -8.63
CA GLY A 51 1.17 -4.10 -8.53
C GLY A 51 2.17 -3.95 -7.37
N GLU A 52 2.22 -4.90 -6.44
CA GLU A 52 3.25 -4.93 -5.41
C GLU A 52 4.64 -5.21 -6.00
N LYS A 53 5.66 -4.64 -5.36
CA LYS A 53 7.06 -4.83 -5.73
C LYS A 53 7.82 -5.34 -4.54
N GLU A 54 8.80 -6.20 -4.79
CA GLU A 54 9.78 -6.58 -3.78
C GLU A 54 11.08 -5.82 -4.02
N LYS A 55 11.64 -5.27 -2.94
CA LYS A 55 12.95 -4.63 -2.94
C LYS A 55 13.89 -5.37 -2.00
N CYS A 56 14.98 -5.81 -2.59
CA CYS A 56 16.19 -6.32 -1.97
C CYS A 56 17.36 -5.54 -2.63
#